data_AF-A0A538PWD2-F1
#
_entry.id   AF-A0A538PWD2-F1
#
_cell.length_a   1.000
_cell.length_b   1.000
_cell.length_c   1.000
_cell.angle_alpha   90.00
_cell.angle_beta   90.00
_cell.angle_gamma   90.00
#
_symmetry.space_group_name_H-M   'P 1'
#
loop_
_entity.id
_entity.type
_entity.pdbx_description
1 polymer ?
#
loop_
_entity_poly.entity_id
_entity_poly.type
_entity_poly.pdbx_seq_one_letter_code
_entity_poly.pdbx_strand_id
1 'polypeptide(L)'
;MPTTEEARWWFAEEIRAVAHLQSDALVAACARVPREAFLGPGPWQIARAFDHAVPYRVTADADPRHLYHDVLVAIDPARALNNGLPSFWAHNFDTTPRSSPSSPARPAA
;
A
#
# COMPACT_ATOMS: atom_id res chain seq x y z
N MET A 1 17.16 -15.79 1.03
CA MET A 1 15.97 -14.97 0.75
C MET A 1 15.72 -14.08 1.96
N PRO A 2 15.36 -12.81 1.78
CA PRO A 2 15.08 -11.92 2.90
C PRO A 2 13.94 -12.46 3.76
N THR A 3 13.97 -12.16 5.04
CA THR A 3 12.87 -12.39 5.99
C THR A 3 11.66 -11.53 5.61
N THR A 4 10.48 -11.86 6.13
CA THR A 4 9.27 -11.06 5.90
C THR A 4 9.41 -9.64 6.49
N GLU A 5 10.15 -9.49 7.60
CA GLU A 5 10.42 -8.18 8.19
C GLU A 5 11.36 -7.34 7.32
N GLU A 6 12.40 -7.93 6.75
CA GLU A 6 13.23 -7.25 5.75
C GLU A 6 12.40 -6.86 4.52
N ALA A 7 11.53 -7.75 4.01
CA ALA A 7 10.66 -7.44 2.88
C ALA A 7 9.72 -6.26 3.18
N ARG A 8 9.15 -6.18 4.39
CA ARG A 8 8.36 -5.03 4.85
C ARG A 8 9.14 -3.73 4.84
N TRP A 9 10.39 -3.75 5.30
CA TRP A 9 11.24 -2.57 5.32
C TRP A 9 11.56 -2.10 3.89
N TRP A 10 11.96 -3.03 3.01
CA TRP A 10 12.21 -2.73 1.60
C TRP A 10 10.97 -2.17 0.90
N PHE A 11 9.81 -2.75 1.16
CA PHE A 11 8.53 -2.23 0.68
C PHE A 11 8.29 -0.80 1.12
N ALA A 12 8.53 -0.46 2.39
CA ALA A 12 8.34 0.90 2.88
C ALA A 12 9.26 1.92 2.18
N GLU A 13 10.52 1.56 1.95
CA GLU A 13 11.47 2.41 1.21
C GLU A 13 11.13 2.51 -0.28
N GLU A 14 10.64 1.43 -0.91
CA GLU A 14 10.08 1.45 -2.27
C GLU A 14 8.93 2.45 -2.35
N ILE A 15 7.96 2.36 -1.43
CA ILE A 15 6.82 3.30 -1.39
C ILE A 15 7.29 4.73 -1.13
N ARG A 16 8.26 4.95 -0.23
CA ARG A 16 8.86 6.27 0.00
C ARG A 16 9.38 6.87 -1.29
N ALA A 17 10.16 6.10 -2.05
CA ALA A 17 10.79 6.55 -3.28
C ALA A 17 9.76 6.82 -4.40
N VAL A 18 8.81 5.89 -4.61
CA VAL A 18 7.82 5.98 -5.70
C VAL A 18 6.78 7.06 -5.43
N ALA A 19 6.30 7.20 -4.20
CA ALA A 19 5.25 8.16 -3.83
C ALA A 19 5.79 9.53 -3.40
N HIS A 20 7.12 9.70 -3.33
CA HIS A 20 7.80 10.89 -2.84
C HIS A 20 7.39 11.31 -1.42
N LEU A 21 7.25 10.33 -0.52
CA LEU A 21 6.75 10.57 0.83
C LEU A 21 7.71 11.46 1.64
N GLN A 22 7.12 12.41 2.38
CA GLN A 22 7.79 13.31 3.30
C GLN A 22 7.64 12.87 4.77
N SER A 23 6.56 12.16 5.12
CA SER A 23 6.31 11.69 6.49
C SER A 23 7.04 10.38 6.81
N ASP A 24 8.08 10.46 7.65
CA ASP A 24 8.75 9.28 8.20
C ASP A 24 7.79 8.38 9.00
N ALA A 25 6.76 8.96 9.63
CA ALA A 25 5.76 8.19 10.36
C ALA A 25 4.91 7.30 9.43
N LEU A 26 4.63 7.79 8.21
CA LEU A 26 3.90 7.03 7.20
C LEU A 26 4.79 5.91 6.62
N VAL A 27 6.07 6.19 6.35
CA VAL A 27 7.04 5.17 5.93
C VAL A 27 7.13 4.06 6.99
N ALA A 28 7.27 4.42 8.27
CA ALA A 28 7.30 3.46 9.37
C ALA A 28 6.00 2.63 9.48
N ALA A 29 4.85 3.23 9.17
CA ALA A 29 3.58 2.51 9.14
C ALA A 29 3.53 1.45 8.02
N CYS A 30 4.02 1.78 6.82
CA CYS A 30 4.12 0.83 5.71
C CYS A 30 4.96 -0.40 6.07
N ALA A 31 6.05 -0.24 6.84
CA ALA A 31 6.89 -1.36 7.27
C ALA A 31 6.28 -2.17 8.43
N ARG A 32 5.51 -1.53 9.33
CA ARG A 32 5.02 -2.18 10.55
C ARG A 32 3.71 -2.93 10.39
N VAL A 33 2.82 -2.46 9.52
CA VAL A 33 1.48 -3.03 9.37
C VAL A 33 1.55 -4.28 8.47
N PRO A 34 1.16 -5.48 8.96
CA PRO A 34 1.22 -6.72 8.20
C PRO A 34 0.18 -6.72 7.07
N ARG A 35 0.59 -6.39 5.85
CA ARG A 35 -0.31 -6.26 4.68
C ARG A 35 -1.07 -7.56 4.38
N GLU A 36 -0.43 -8.71 4.55
CA GLU A 36 -1.00 -10.04 4.34
C GLU A 36 -2.23 -10.32 5.21
N ALA A 37 -2.36 -9.68 6.37
CA ALA A 37 -3.50 -9.85 7.26
C ALA A 37 -4.82 -9.34 6.67
N PHE A 38 -4.77 -8.53 5.60
CA PHE A 38 -5.93 -7.89 4.98
C PHE A 38 -6.31 -8.48 3.61
N LEU A 39 -5.59 -9.51 3.13
CA LEU A 39 -5.71 -10.00 1.75
C LEU A 39 -6.18 -11.46 1.64
N GLY A 40 -6.51 -12.08 2.78
CA GLY A 40 -6.88 -13.49 2.82
C GLY A 40 -5.69 -14.43 2.49
N PRO A 41 -5.92 -15.75 2.52
CA PRO A 41 -4.88 -16.74 2.24
C PRO A 41 -4.46 -16.69 0.76
N GLY A 42 -3.16 -16.76 0.51
CA GLY A 42 -2.61 -16.91 -0.84
C GLY A 42 -2.77 -18.34 -1.40
N PRO A 43 -2.28 -18.61 -2.63
CA PRO A 43 -1.57 -17.68 -3.51
C PRO A 43 -2.46 -16.55 -4.04
N TRP A 44 -1.89 -15.38 -4.28
CA TRP A 44 -2.62 -14.18 -4.66
C TRP A 44 -2.55 -13.90 -6.15
N GLN A 45 -3.55 -13.20 -6.67
CA GLN A 45 -3.56 -12.66 -8.03
C GLN A 45 -3.05 -11.21 -8.03
N ILE A 46 -1.86 -11.00 -8.58
CA ILE A 46 -1.20 -9.68 -8.67
C ILE A 46 -1.44 -9.07 -10.06
N ALA A 47 -1.85 -7.80 -10.10
CA ALA A 47 -2.10 -7.13 -11.37
C ALA A 47 -0.81 -6.94 -12.19
N ARG A 48 -0.92 -7.05 -13.51
CA ARG A 48 0.15 -6.74 -14.46
C ARG A 48 0.01 -5.30 -14.92
N ALA A 49 1.04 -4.48 -14.68
CA ALA A 49 1.01 -3.04 -14.97
C ALA A 49 0.77 -2.67 -16.45
N PHE A 50 0.94 -3.61 -17.40
CA PHE A 50 0.92 -3.33 -18.84
C PHE A 50 0.19 -4.39 -19.69
N ASP A 51 -0.50 -5.35 -19.08
CA ASP A 51 -1.20 -6.41 -19.81
C ASP A 51 -2.69 -6.36 -19.52
N HIS A 52 -3.46 -5.78 -20.46
CA HIS A 52 -4.91 -5.69 -20.37
C HIS A 52 -5.63 -6.98 -20.77
N ALA A 53 -4.95 -7.90 -21.47
CA ALA A 53 -5.55 -9.15 -21.93
C ALA A 53 -5.54 -10.23 -20.84
N VAL A 54 -4.47 -10.27 -20.03
CA VAL A 54 -4.38 -11.11 -18.84
C VAL A 54 -4.00 -10.22 -17.64
N PRO A 55 -4.99 -9.57 -17.00
CA PRO A 55 -4.72 -8.50 -16.04
C PRO A 55 -4.02 -8.98 -14.77
N TYR A 56 -4.00 -10.28 -14.49
CA TYR A 56 -3.45 -10.83 -13.25
C TYR A 56 -2.50 -12.00 -13.48
N ARG A 57 -1.46 -12.10 -12.64
CA ARG A 57 -0.63 -13.29 -12.47
C ARG A 57 -0.87 -13.88 -11.08
N VAL A 58 -0.88 -15.20 -10.97
CA VAL A 58 -0.92 -15.88 -9.66
C VAL A 58 0.51 -15.92 -9.09
N THR A 59 0.67 -15.70 -7.78
CA THR A 59 1.95 -15.91 -7.08
C THR A 59 2.33 -17.39 -7.09
N ALA A 60 3.62 -17.70 -6.99
CA ALA A 60 4.09 -19.09 -7.03
C ALA A 60 3.60 -19.91 -5.83
N ASP A 61 3.44 -19.26 -4.68
CA ASP A 61 3.01 -19.82 -3.41
C ASP A 61 2.30 -18.75 -2.56
N ALA A 62 1.99 -19.09 -1.31
CA ALA A 62 1.34 -18.21 -0.33
C ALA A 62 2.35 -17.43 0.54
N ASP A 63 3.59 -17.25 0.08
CA ASP A 63 4.59 -16.50 0.83
C ASP A 63 4.25 -14.99 0.86
N PRO A 64 4.06 -14.38 2.04
CA PRO A 64 3.65 -12.97 2.13
C PRO A 64 4.66 -12.00 1.51
N ARG A 65 5.91 -12.42 1.26
CA ARG A 65 6.93 -11.61 0.56
C ARG A 65 6.49 -11.16 -0.83
N HIS A 66 5.62 -11.92 -1.51
CA HIS A 66 5.06 -11.50 -2.80
C HIS A 66 4.20 -10.23 -2.74
N LEU A 67 3.73 -9.86 -1.54
CA LEU A 67 2.85 -8.72 -1.31
C LEU A 67 3.60 -7.44 -0.95
N TYR A 68 4.90 -7.54 -0.64
CA TYR A 68 5.75 -6.45 -0.19
C TYR A 68 6.47 -5.75 -1.34
N HIS A 69 5.65 -5.30 -2.30
CA HIS A 69 6.03 -4.46 -3.43
C HIS A 69 4.89 -3.49 -3.73
N ASP A 70 5.12 -2.48 -4.56
CA ASP A 70 4.05 -1.57 -5.01
C ASP A 70 3.11 -2.25 -6.02
N VAL A 71 2.33 -3.21 -5.53
CA VAL A 71 1.49 -4.11 -6.35
C VAL A 71 0.03 -4.10 -5.92
N LEU A 72 -0.82 -4.25 -6.94
CA LEU A 72 -2.26 -4.44 -6.81
C LEU A 72 -2.58 -5.92 -6.66
N VAL A 73 -3.41 -6.24 -5.69
CA VAL A 73 -3.91 -7.60 -5.43
C VAL A 73 -5.39 -7.65 -5.79
N ALA A 74 -5.79 -8.63 -6.60
CA ALA A 74 -7.18 -8.80 -6.99
C ALA A 74 -8.06 -9.11 -5.77
N ILE A 75 -9.20 -8.45 -5.70
CA ILE A 75 -10.30 -8.78 -4.78
C ILE A 75 -11.37 -9.55 -5.55
N ASP A 76 -11.72 -9.06 -6.74
CA ASP A 76 -12.63 -9.70 -7.68
C ASP A 76 -12.05 -9.58 -9.09
N PRO A 77 -11.30 -10.61 -9.57
CA PRO A 77 -10.64 -10.56 -10.87
C PRO A 77 -11.65 -10.53 -12.03
N ALA A 78 -12.84 -11.11 -11.86
CA ALA A 78 -13.87 -11.13 -12.92
C ALA A 78 -14.42 -9.72 -13.20
N ARG A 79 -14.29 -8.81 -12.23
CA ARG A 79 -14.68 -7.39 -12.33
C ARG A 79 -13.49 -6.44 -12.43
N ALA A 80 -12.27 -6.96 -12.57
CA ALA A 80 -11.02 -6.20 -12.53
C ALA A 80 -10.85 -5.34 -11.25
N LEU A 81 -11.42 -5.79 -10.12
CA LEU A 81 -11.35 -5.08 -8.84
C LEU A 81 -10.11 -5.51 -8.06
N ASN A 82 -9.36 -4.54 -7.55
CA ASN A 82 -8.16 -4.74 -6.75
C ASN A 82 -8.19 -3.89 -5.48
N ASN A 83 -7.26 -4.16 -4.57
CA ASN A 83 -7.14 -3.48 -3.27
C ASN A 83 -6.52 -2.07 -3.33
N GLY A 84 -6.16 -1.56 -4.51
CA GLY A 84 -5.53 -0.25 -4.70
C GLY A 84 -4.02 -0.23 -4.46
N LEU A 85 -3.35 0.71 -5.13
CA LEU A 85 -1.90 0.79 -5.20
C LEU A 85 -1.35 1.41 -3.89
N PRO A 86 -0.42 0.74 -3.19
CA PRO A 86 0.14 1.28 -1.96
C PRO A 86 0.71 2.70 -2.10
N SER A 87 1.49 2.98 -3.16
CA SER A 87 2.08 4.30 -3.42
C SER A 87 1.02 5.37 -3.62
N PHE A 88 -0.05 5.07 -4.36
CA PHE A 88 -1.17 5.99 -4.55
C PHE A 88 -1.80 6.39 -3.21
N TRP A 89 -2.12 5.41 -2.36
CA TRP A 89 -2.73 5.72 -1.06
C TRP A 89 -1.77 6.44 -0.12
N ALA A 90 -0.50 6.03 -0.07
CA ALA A 90 0.50 6.68 0.75
C ALA A 90 0.69 8.14 0.36
N HIS A 91 0.77 8.44 -0.95
CA HIS A 91 0.83 9.82 -1.44
C HIS A 91 -0.36 10.67 -0.96
N ASN A 92 -1.58 10.13 -1.06
CA ASN A 92 -2.78 10.84 -0.62
C ASN A 92 -2.76 11.10 0.91
N PHE A 93 -2.32 10.13 1.71
CA PHE A 93 -2.21 10.31 3.16
C PHE A 93 -1.14 11.33 3.55
N ASP A 94 -0.03 11.39 2.81
CA ASP A 94 1.08 12.30 3.09
C ASP A 94 0.75 13.76 2.74
N THR A 95 0.00 13.96 1.66
CA THR A 95 -0.34 15.29 1.12
C THR A 95 -1.65 15.87 1.66
N THR A 96 -2.50 15.05 2.30
CA THR A 96 -3.74 15.53 2.90
C THR A 96 -3.41 16.54 4.01
N PRO A 97 -3.94 17.79 3.95
CA PRO A 97 -3.70 18.78 4.98
C PRO A 97 -4.18 18.24 6.33
N ARG A 98 -3.29 18.25 7.33
CA ARG A 98 -3.73 18.05 8.71
C ARG A 98 -4.69 19.19 9.04
N SER A 99 -5.92 18.86 9.40
CA SER A 99 -6.89 19.85 9.86
C SER A 99 -6.24 20.66 10.97
N SER A 100 -6.11 21.98 10.75
CA SER A 100 -5.66 22.88 11.80
C SER A 100 -6.56 22.68 13.02
N PRO A 101 -6.03 22.62 14.25
CA PRO A 101 -6.89 22.68 15.43
C PRO A 101 -7.73 23.94 15.28
N SER A 102 -9.06 23.77 15.36
CA SER A 102 -10.04 24.84 15.22
C SER A 102 -9.59 26.07 16.01
N SER A 103 -9.41 27.21 15.33
CA SER A 103 -9.10 28.48 15.98
C SER A 103 -10.16 28.76 17.05
N PRO A 104 -9.78 29.17 18.28
CA PRO A 104 -10.77 29.43 19.33
C PRO A 104 -11.75 30.51 18.85
N ALA A 105 -13.04 30.27 19.11
CA ALA A 105 -14.11 31.18 18.73
C ALA A 105 -13.78 32.61 19.20
N ARG A 106 -13.82 33.58 18.28
CA ARG A 106 -13.68 35.00 18.63
C ARG A 106 -14.78 35.35 19.66
N PRO A 107 -14.45 36.03 20.77
CA PRO A 107 -15.47 36.46 21.72
C PRO A 107 -16.42 37.45 21.04
N ALA A 108 -17.71 37.26 21.30
CA ALA A 108 -18.75 38.21 20.91
C ALA A 108 -18.50 39.54 21.65
N ALA A 109 -18.55 40.64 20.89
CA ALA A 109 -18.48 42.00 21.41
C ALA A 109 -19.78 42.40 22.11
#